data_AF-A0A946Y5D9-F1
#
_entry.id   AF-A0A946Y5D9-F1
#
_cell.length_a   1.000
_cell.length_b   1.000
_cell.length_c   1.000
_cell.angle_alpha   90.00
_cell.angle_beta   90.00
_cell.angle_gamma   90.00
#
_symmetry.space_group_name_H-M   'P 1'
#
loop_
_entity.id
_entity.type
_entity.pdbx_description
1 polymer ?
#
loop_
_entity_poly.entity_id
_entity_poly.type
_entity_poly.pdbx_seq_one_letter_code
_entity_poly.pdbx_strand_id
1 'polypeptide(L)'
;PGWRAPDIGPLGKLLSDHGTHRVDDLHEQTCGRIHIHAVTQLEISSTEIRELVDAGRDPRFLMPDDVRDVIAQSECYGNLDIL
;
A
#
# COMPACT_ATOMS: atom_id res chain seq x y z
N PRO A 1 6.54 3.32 15.25
CA PRO A 1 7.63 4.21 15.71
C PRO A 1 8.90 3.40 16.02
N GLY A 2 10.03 3.72 15.39
CA GLY A 2 11.28 2.95 15.51
C GLY A 2 11.69 2.17 14.24
N TRP A 3 10.95 2.32 13.15
CA TRP A 3 11.37 1.79 11.85
C TRP A 3 12.61 2.54 11.35
N ARG A 4 13.56 1.81 10.75
CA ARG A 4 14.75 2.34 10.08
C ARG A 4 14.87 1.70 8.71
N ALA A 5 15.30 2.50 7.75
CA ALA A 5 15.65 2.00 6.44
C ALA A 5 16.77 0.94 6.57
N PRO A 6 16.72 -0.15 5.79
CA PRO A 6 17.82 -1.11 5.76
C PRO A 6 19.10 -0.44 5.29
N ASP A 7 20.21 -0.69 5.98
CA ASP A 7 21.55 -0.22 5.64
C ASP A 7 22.45 -1.35 5.08
N ILE A 8 21.95 -2.59 5.11
CA ILE A 8 22.65 -3.78 4.64
C ILE A 8 21.90 -4.51 3.53
N GLY A 9 22.62 -5.37 2.81
CA GLY A 9 22.08 -6.18 1.72
C GLY A 9 21.75 -5.39 0.46
N PRO A 10 21.06 -6.02 -0.52
CA PRO A 10 20.78 -5.39 -1.81
C PRO A 10 19.97 -4.09 -1.69
N LEU A 11 18.99 -4.06 -0.79
CA LEU A 11 18.16 -2.87 -0.56
C LEU A 11 18.96 -1.75 0.11
N GLY A 12 19.79 -2.06 1.12
CA GLY A 12 20.65 -1.04 1.74
C GLY A 12 21.63 -0.42 0.75
N LYS A 13 22.25 -1.23 -0.12
CA LYS A 13 23.08 -0.71 -1.21
C LYS A 13 22.30 0.19 -2.17
N LEU A 14 21.12 -0.24 -2.61
CA LEU A 14 20.27 0.55 -3.49
C LEU A 14 19.90 1.91 -2.87
N LEU A 15 19.58 1.93 -1.57
CA LEU A 15 19.27 3.15 -0.84
C LEU A 15 20.51 4.02 -0.60
N SER A 16 21.69 3.44 -0.44
CA SER A 16 22.94 4.20 -0.39
C SER A 16 23.27 4.86 -1.73
N ASP A 17 23.07 4.14 -2.84
CA ASP A 17 23.44 4.61 -4.18
C ASP A 17 22.42 5.64 -4.73
N HIS A 18 21.13 5.49 -4.39
CA HIS A 18 20.04 6.27 -4.98
C HIS A 18 19.18 7.06 -3.99
N GLY A 19 19.40 6.89 -2.68
CA GLY A 19 18.60 7.51 -1.64
C GLY A 19 18.66 9.04 -1.64
N THR A 20 17.56 9.68 -1.26
CA THR A 20 17.53 11.12 -0.95
C THR A 20 16.61 11.40 0.25
N HIS A 21 17.03 12.38 1.06
CA HIS A 21 16.24 12.95 2.13
C HIS A 21 15.44 14.19 1.71
N ARG A 22 15.65 14.70 0.48
CA ARG A 22 14.95 15.86 -0.07
C ARG A 22 13.96 15.41 -1.14
N VAL A 23 12.68 15.72 -0.93
CA VAL A 23 11.64 15.43 -1.93
C VAL A 23 11.88 16.21 -3.22
N ASP A 24 12.46 17.41 -3.13
CA ASP A 24 12.79 18.26 -4.30
C ASP A 24 13.70 17.55 -5.31
N ASP A 25 14.59 16.68 -4.84
CA ASP A 25 15.49 15.92 -5.72
C ASP A 25 14.70 15.00 -6.68
N LEU A 26 13.48 14.56 -6.31
CA LEU A 26 12.60 13.79 -7.20
C LEU A 26 11.99 14.66 -8.32
N HIS A 27 11.79 15.95 -8.06
CA HIS A 27 11.26 16.89 -9.04
C HIS A 27 12.37 17.42 -9.97
N GLU A 28 13.58 17.63 -9.42
CA GLU A 28 14.75 18.07 -10.18
C GLU A 28 15.34 16.94 -11.04
N GLN A 29 15.28 15.70 -10.55
CA GLN A 29 15.74 14.51 -11.25
C GLN A 29 14.62 13.47 -11.32
N THR A 30 13.88 13.47 -12.44
CA THR A 30 12.65 12.68 -12.62
C THR A 30 12.84 11.15 -12.68
N CYS A 31 14.07 10.65 -12.50
CA CYS A 31 14.36 9.22 -12.43
C CYS A 31 15.62 8.94 -11.58
N GLY A 32 15.74 7.69 -11.09
CA GLY A 32 16.97 7.21 -10.44
C GLY A 32 17.18 7.65 -8.99
N ARG A 33 16.24 8.37 -8.38
CA ARG A 33 16.24 8.72 -6.96
C ARG A 33 15.20 7.92 -6.18
N ILE A 34 15.51 7.61 -4.92
CA ILE A 34 14.62 6.91 -3.99
C ILE A 34 14.43 7.78 -2.75
N HIS A 35 13.20 8.21 -2.48
CA HIS A 35 12.86 8.92 -1.26
C HIS A 35 12.06 8.01 -0.33
N ILE A 36 12.46 7.95 0.94
CA ILE A 36 11.74 7.19 1.96
C ILE A 36 10.81 8.14 2.71
N HIS A 37 9.51 7.99 2.46
CA HIS A 37 8.47 8.73 3.15
C HIS A 37 7.87 7.89 4.27
N ALA A 38 8.12 8.28 5.52
CA ALA A 38 7.57 7.58 6.67
C ALA A 38 6.07 7.90 6.82
N VAL A 39 5.24 6.87 6.80
CA VAL A 39 3.79 6.94 7.02
C VAL A 39 3.37 6.02 8.17
N THR A 40 2.18 6.25 8.70
CA THR A 40 1.54 5.29 9.60
C THR A 40 1.28 3.99 8.85
N GLN A 41 1.83 2.89 9.34
CA GLN A 41 1.55 1.56 8.82
C GLN A 41 0.13 1.14 9.22
N LEU A 42 -0.64 0.66 8.25
CA LEU A 42 -1.92 0.00 8.46
C LEU A 42 -1.73 -1.48 8.12
N GLU A 43 -2.16 -2.37 9.01
CA GLU A 43 -2.11 -3.82 8.80
C GLU A 43 -3.29 -4.24 7.88
N ILE A 44 -3.20 -3.86 6.61
CA ILE A 44 -4.20 -4.17 5.57
C ILE A 44 -3.49 -4.67 4.31
N SER A 45 -4.04 -5.71 3.67
CA SER A 45 -3.52 -6.22 2.40
C SER A 45 -4.64 -6.50 1.40
N SER A 46 -4.36 -6.31 0.10
CA SER A 46 -5.34 -6.61 -0.94
C SER A 46 -5.67 -8.10 -1.04
N THR A 47 -4.73 -8.98 -0.67
CA THR A 47 -4.97 -10.44 -0.65
C THR A 47 -5.99 -10.79 0.40
N GLU A 48 -5.80 -10.31 1.63
CA GLU A 48 -6.73 -10.57 2.73
C GLU A 48 -8.12 -9.95 2.50
N ILE A 49 -8.18 -8.76 1.88
CA ILE A 49 -9.46 -8.15 1.48
C ILE A 49 -10.21 -9.02 0.48
N ARG A 50 -9.54 -9.52 -0.57
CA ARG A 50 -10.20 -10.38 -1.57
C ARG A 50 -10.68 -11.69 -0.96
N GLU A 51 -9.89 -12.32 -0.09
CA GLU A 51 -10.29 -13.53 0.64
C GLU A 51 -11.48 -13.27 1.57
N LEU A 52 -11.53 -12.09 2.20
CA LEU A 52 -12.66 -11.68 3.05
C LEU A 52 -13.95 -11.54 2.23
N VAL A 53 -13.88 -10.90 1.06
CA VAL A 53 -15.03 -10.72 0.15
C VAL A 53 -15.49 -12.05 -0.45
N ASP A 54 -14.57 -12.90 -0.90
CA ASP A 54 -14.90 -14.22 -1.44
C ASP A 54 -15.60 -15.11 -0.40
N ALA A 55 -15.28 -14.91 0.89
CA ALA A 55 -15.97 -15.54 2.02
C ALA A 55 -17.33 -14.90 2.37
N GLY A 56 -17.85 -13.99 1.55
CA GLY A 56 -19.14 -13.31 1.75
C GLY A 56 -19.12 -12.19 2.80
N ARG A 57 -17.95 -11.82 3.33
CA ARG A 57 -17.86 -10.83 4.41
C ARG A 57 -17.68 -9.41 3.87
N ASP A 58 -18.19 -8.44 4.60
CA ASP A 58 -18.11 -7.02 4.27
C ASP A 58 -16.76 -6.39 4.71
N PRO A 59 -15.89 -5.88 3.81
CA PRO A 59 -14.61 -5.25 4.13
C PRO A 59 -14.76 -3.80 4.64
N ARG A 60 -15.85 -3.51 5.36
CA ARG A 60 -16.14 -2.19 5.94
C ARG A 60 -14.94 -1.68 6.73
N PHE A 61 -14.62 -0.39 6.56
CA PHE A 61 -13.48 0.30 7.18
C PHE A 61 -12.08 -0.08 6.65
N LEU A 62 -11.96 -1.04 5.73
CA LEU A 62 -10.68 -1.41 5.10
C LEU A 62 -10.43 -0.70 3.76
N MET A 63 -11.42 0.04 3.26
CA MET A 63 -11.39 0.77 1.99
C MET A 63 -12.43 1.91 2.01
N PRO A 64 -12.38 2.85 1.04
CA PRO A 64 -13.45 3.81 0.83
C PRO A 64 -14.78 3.12 0.49
N ASP A 65 -15.90 3.66 0.96
CA ASP A 65 -17.24 3.10 0.74
C ASP A 65 -17.58 2.96 -0.75
N ASP A 66 -17.23 3.94 -1.58
CA ASP A 66 -17.46 3.91 -3.03
C ASP A 66 -16.77 2.70 -3.71
N VAL A 67 -15.60 2.28 -3.22
CA VAL A 67 -14.88 1.09 -3.75
C VAL A 67 -15.62 -0.18 -3.36
N ARG A 68 -16.18 -0.20 -2.14
CA ARG A 68 -16.95 -1.31 -1.60
C ARG A 68 -18.24 -1.53 -2.39
N ASP A 69 -18.91 -0.45 -2.76
CA ASP A 69 -20.10 -0.46 -3.63
C ASP A 69 -19.76 -1.02 -5.02
N VAL A 70 -18.62 -0.62 -5.60
CA VAL A 70 -18.14 -1.18 -6.88
C VAL A 70 -17.90 -2.69 -6.78
N ILE A 71 -17.29 -3.17 -5.69
CA ILE A 71 -17.07 -4.61 -5.49
C ILE A 71 -18.40 -5.36 -5.40
N ALA A 72 -19.37 -4.83 -4.64
CA ALA A 72 -20.69 -5.45 -4.52
C ALA A 72 -21.49 -5.46 -5.83
N GLN A 73 -21.43 -4.37 -6.60
CA GLN A 73 -22.14 -4.26 -7.88
C GLN A 73 -21.52 -5.11 -8.99
N SER A 74 -20.19 -5.28 -8.97
CA SER A 74 -19.46 -6.01 -10.02
C SER A 74 -19.20 -7.48 -9.67
N GLU A 75 -19.34 -7.86 -8.40
CA GLU A 75 -19.00 -9.18 -7.86
C GLU A 75 -17.56 -9.63 -8.20
N CYS A 76 -16.65 -8.68 -8.45
CA CYS A 76 -15.33 -8.98 -9.04
C CYS A 76 -14.40 -9.83 -8.15
N TYR A 77 -14.75 -10.01 -6.87
CA TYR A 77 -14.04 -10.85 -5.91
C TYR A 77 -14.95 -11.84 -5.17
N GLY A 78 -16.20 -12.01 -5.61
CA GLY A 78 -17.22 -12.79 -4.90
C GLY A 78 -18.46 -11.97 -4.59
N ASN A 79 -19.46 -12.64 -4.02
CA ASN A 79 -20.71 -12.00 -3.61
C ASN A 79 -20.56 -11.41 -2.19
N LEU A 80 -20.97 -10.17 -2.00
CA LEU A 80 -20.83 -9.45 -0.75
C LEU A 80 -22.17 -9.43 -0.01
N ASP A 81 -22.23 -10.04 1.18
CA ASP A 81 -23.41 -9.91 2.04
C ASP A 81 -23.40 -8.55 2.74
N ILE A 82 -24.06 -7.57 2.12
CA ILE A 82 -24.28 -6.26 2.74
C ILE A 82 -25.49 -6.38 3.68
N LEU A 83 -25.23 -6.39 4.99
CA LEU A 83 -26.24 -6.18 6.03
C LEU A 83 -26.72 -4.73 6.07
#